data_AF-A0A961EHN5-F1
#
_entry.id   AF-A0A961EHN5-F1
#
_cell.length_a   1.000
_cell.length_b   1.000
_cell.length_c   1.000
_cell.angle_alpha   90.00
_cell.angle_beta   90.00
_cell.angle_gamma   90.00
#
_symmetry.space_group_name_H-M   'P 1'
#
loop_
_entity.id
_entity.type
_entity.pdbx_description
1 polymer ?
#
loop_
_entity_poly.entity_id
_entity_poly.type
_entity_poly.pdbx_seq_one_letter_code
_entity_poly.pdbx_strand_id
1 'polypeptide(L)'
;MSLAQYDPPERFVAGTVGPPGNRTFFLQAREGIRITTVSVEKVHIQAIADRISDLLEATASLPTQTPDADNEPLETPFEDEFRVTTMSLAWDTDRDVVVLECHDRDPDGDEEEQAQARAAGLPADIQSMRVILSSPMAAEFVRRCKALVSAGRPPCP
;
A
#
# COMPACT_ATOMS: atom_id res chain seq x y z
N MET A 1 13.20 -2.74 14.31
CA MET A 1 12.19 -2.56 13.24
C MET A 1 11.27 -3.77 13.26
N SER A 2 9.96 -3.56 13.34
CA SER A 2 8.95 -4.62 13.16
C SER A 2 8.58 -4.67 11.68
N LEU A 3 8.67 -5.84 11.04
CA LEU A 3 8.44 -6.01 9.61
C LEU A 3 7.39 -7.09 9.34
N ALA A 4 6.28 -6.68 8.72
CA ALA A 4 5.37 -7.59 8.04
C ALA A 4 5.81 -7.73 6.57
N GLN A 5 6.20 -8.94 6.15
CA GLN A 5 6.66 -9.20 4.78
C GLN A 5 5.74 -10.22 4.08
N TYR A 6 5.47 -9.97 2.80
CA TYR A 6 4.68 -10.81 1.91
C TYR A 6 5.38 -10.97 0.55
N ASP A 7 5.72 -12.19 0.14
CA ASP A 7 6.54 -12.46 -1.06
C ASP A 7 6.22 -13.80 -1.75
N PRO A 8 5.30 -13.83 -2.72
CA PRO A 8 4.25 -12.82 -2.97
C PRO A 8 3.08 -12.99 -1.98
N PRO A 9 2.27 -11.94 -1.74
CA PRO A 9 1.01 -12.13 -1.02
C PRO A 9 0.01 -12.96 -1.82
N GLU A 10 -0.91 -13.64 -1.15
CA GLU A 10 -2.10 -14.21 -1.81
C GLU A 10 -3.06 -13.12 -2.27
N ARG A 11 -3.09 -11.98 -1.56
CA ARG A 11 -3.91 -10.82 -1.91
C ARG A 11 -3.29 -9.54 -1.36
N PHE A 12 -3.23 -8.49 -2.18
CA PHE A 12 -2.83 -7.15 -1.74
C PHE A 12 -3.71 -6.08 -2.38
N VAL A 13 -4.44 -5.33 -1.55
CA VAL A 13 -5.49 -4.41 -2.03
C VAL A 13 -5.50 -3.10 -1.26
N ALA A 14 -5.86 -2.03 -1.96
CA ALA A 14 -6.32 -0.80 -1.34
C ALA A 14 -7.85 -0.83 -1.13
N GLY A 15 -8.31 -0.29 -0.02
CA GLY A 15 -9.74 -0.20 0.30
C GLY A 15 -10.08 0.98 1.19
N THR A 16 -11.36 1.14 1.51
CA THR A 16 -11.83 2.19 2.40
C THR A 16 -13.01 1.73 3.25
N VAL A 17 -13.11 2.25 4.47
CA VAL A 17 -14.24 2.05 5.38
C VAL A 17 -14.79 3.41 5.78
N GLY A 18 -16.11 3.51 5.90
CA GLY A 18 -16.81 4.73 6.32
C GLY A 18 -17.61 5.41 5.20
N PRO A 19 -18.47 6.37 5.56
CA PRO A 19 -19.34 7.06 4.61
C PRO A 19 -18.55 8.02 3.70
N PRO A 20 -19.07 8.36 2.50
CA PRO A 20 -18.47 9.39 1.66
C PRO A 20 -18.21 10.70 2.43
N GLY A 21 -17.00 11.25 2.30
CA GLY A 21 -16.57 12.45 3.05
C GLY A 21 -15.93 12.17 4.41
N ASN A 22 -16.10 10.97 4.98
CA ASN A 22 -15.43 10.54 6.21
C ASN A 22 -14.90 9.10 6.07
N ARG A 23 -14.12 8.90 5.00
CA ARG A 23 -13.55 7.62 4.60
C ARG A 23 -12.15 7.48 5.18
N THR A 24 -11.89 6.37 5.86
CA THR A 24 -10.52 5.93 6.18
C THR A 24 -10.04 4.99 5.08
N PHE A 25 -8.82 5.17 4.59
CA PHE A 25 -8.23 4.33 3.56
C PHE A 25 -7.24 3.36 4.17
N PHE A 26 -7.15 2.18 3.59
CA PHE A 26 -6.30 1.09 4.07
C PHE A 26 -5.57 0.40 2.93
N LEU A 27 -4.40 -0.13 3.25
CA LEU A 27 -3.76 -1.20 2.48
C LEU A 27 -3.89 -2.49 3.28
N GLN A 28 -4.20 -3.59 2.60
CA GLN A 28 -4.33 -4.90 3.24
C GLN A 28 -3.57 -5.95 2.44
N ALA A 29 -2.70 -6.68 3.13
CA ALA A 29 -1.96 -7.83 2.60
C ALA A 29 -2.40 -9.11 3.32
N ARG A 30 -2.61 -10.19 2.56
CA ARG A 30 -3.01 -11.50 3.09
C ARG A 30 -2.10 -12.62 2.58
N GLU A 31 -1.81 -13.56 3.48
CA GLU A 31 -1.19 -14.85 3.20
C GLU A 31 -1.76 -15.90 4.17
N GLY A 32 -2.49 -16.89 3.65
CA GLY A 32 -3.25 -17.82 4.48
C GLY A 32 -4.17 -17.12 5.48
N ILE A 33 -3.92 -17.36 6.77
CA ILE A 33 -4.66 -16.77 7.90
C ILE A 33 -4.09 -15.42 8.37
N ARG A 34 -2.93 -15.00 7.84
CA ARG A 34 -2.26 -13.77 8.25
C ARG A 34 -2.77 -12.62 7.40
N ILE A 35 -3.35 -11.63 8.05
CA ILE A 35 -3.81 -10.38 7.44
C ILE A 35 -3.11 -9.23 8.16
N THR A 36 -2.44 -8.37 7.40
CA THR A 36 -1.92 -7.08 7.89
C THR A 36 -2.70 -5.97 7.21
N THR A 37 -3.30 -5.11 8.02
CA THR A 37 -4.03 -3.93 7.58
C THR A 37 -3.29 -2.70 8.10
N VAL A 38 -3.04 -1.71 7.23
CA VAL A 38 -2.41 -0.43 7.61
C VAL A 38 -3.26 0.72 7.12
N SER A 39 -3.40 1.77 7.94
CA SER A 39 -4.14 2.97 7.53
C SER A 39 -3.24 3.89 6.71
N VAL A 40 -3.80 4.56 5.71
CA VAL A 40 -3.03 5.37 4.76
C VAL A 40 -3.85 6.56 4.29
N GLU A 41 -3.20 7.64 3.91
CA GLU A 41 -3.87 8.80 3.34
C GLU A 41 -4.26 8.57 1.88
N LYS A 42 -5.38 9.17 1.45
CA LYS A 42 -5.85 9.08 0.05
C LYS A 42 -4.79 9.51 -0.95
N VAL A 43 -4.00 10.54 -0.59
CA VAL A 43 -2.95 11.09 -1.45
C VAL A 43 -1.83 10.07 -1.69
N HIS A 44 -1.52 9.23 -0.70
CA HIS A 44 -0.51 8.19 -0.81
C HIS A 44 -1.00 7.04 -1.71
N ILE A 45 -2.27 6.65 -1.61
CA ILE A 45 -2.89 5.67 -2.54
C ILE A 45 -2.77 6.14 -3.99
N GLN A 46 -3.04 7.43 -4.24
CA GLN A 46 -2.92 7.99 -5.58
C GLN A 46 -1.46 8.01 -6.05
N ALA A 47 -0.56 8.57 -5.24
CA ALA A 47 0.85 8.68 -5.56
C ALA A 47 1.51 7.32 -5.83
N ILE A 48 1.18 6.29 -5.04
CA ILE A 48 1.76 4.96 -5.25
C ILE A 48 1.21 4.27 -6.50
N ALA A 49 -0.07 4.47 -6.81
CA ALA A 49 -0.66 3.91 -8.02
C ALA A 49 -0.03 4.51 -9.28
N ASP A 50 0.22 5.81 -9.28
CA ASP A 50 0.88 6.50 -10.40
C ASP A 50 2.35 6.03 -10.51
N ARG A 51 3.08 6.00 -9.40
CA ARG A 51 4.49 5.52 -9.38
C ARG A 51 4.66 4.07 -9.82
N ILE A 52 3.77 3.16 -9.42
CA ILE A 52 3.81 1.76 -9.88
C ILE A 52 3.50 1.68 -11.38
N SER A 53 2.55 2.47 -11.88
CA SER A 53 2.26 2.57 -13.31
C SER A 53 3.50 2.98 -14.11
N ASP A 54 4.15 4.07 -13.69
CA ASP A 54 5.36 4.58 -14.33
C ASP A 54 6.50 3.56 -14.27
N LEU A 55 6.64 2.85 -13.14
CA LEU A 55 7.66 1.82 -12.96
C LEU A 55 7.47 0.66 -13.94
N LEU A 56 6.25 0.13 -14.05
CA LEU A 56 5.94 -0.99 -14.96
C LEU A 56 6.13 -0.60 -16.44
N GLU A 57 5.84 0.65 -16.79
CA GLU A 57 6.10 1.21 -18.12
C GLU A 57 7.61 1.31 -18.39
N ALA A 58 8.37 1.87 -17.46
CA ALA A 58 9.82 2.06 -17.59
C ALA A 58 10.59 0.74 -17.70
N THR A 59 10.10 -0.34 -17.07
CA THR A 59 10.72 -1.67 -17.10
C THR A 59 10.19 -2.55 -18.24
N ALA A 60 9.28 -2.04 -19.07
CA ALA A 60 8.57 -2.80 -20.10
C ALA A 60 7.90 -4.08 -19.57
N SER A 61 7.46 -4.06 -18.31
CA SER A 61 6.89 -5.21 -17.60
C SER A 61 5.37 -5.13 -17.49
N LEU A 62 4.72 -4.35 -18.36
CA LEU A 62 3.26 -4.32 -18.44
C LEU A 62 2.74 -5.73 -18.74
N PRO A 63 1.73 -6.23 -18.01
CA PRO A 63 1.20 -7.55 -18.25
C PRO A 63 0.56 -7.61 -19.64
N THR A 64 0.80 -8.73 -20.34
CA THR A 64 0.26 -8.97 -21.69
C THR A 64 -1.25 -9.19 -21.71
N GLN A 65 -1.82 -9.55 -20.56
CA GLN A 65 -3.26 -9.71 -20.34
C GLN A 65 -3.68 -8.86 -19.15
N THR A 66 -4.87 -8.26 -19.25
CA THR A 66 -5.47 -7.56 -18.12
C THR A 66 -5.72 -8.57 -16.99
N PRO A 67 -5.18 -8.34 -15.78
CA PRO A 67 -5.44 -9.21 -14.64
C PRO A 67 -6.94 -9.20 -14.30
N ASP A 68 -7.44 -10.30 -13.73
CA ASP A 68 -8.81 -10.38 -13.24
C ASP A 68 -9.02 -9.31 -12.15
N ALA A 69 -10.11 -8.56 -12.29
CA ALA A 69 -10.40 -7.45 -11.40
C ALA A 69 -10.84 -7.98 -10.01
N ASP A 70 -10.01 -7.78 -8.99
CA ASP A 70 -10.43 -7.95 -7.60
C ASP A 70 -11.24 -6.72 -7.19
N ASN A 71 -12.54 -6.93 -6.96
CA ASN A 71 -13.45 -5.94 -6.40
C ASN A 71 -14.07 -6.41 -5.08
N GLU A 72 -13.54 -7.47 -4.49
CA GLU A 72 -14.00 -7.98 -3.19
C GLU A 72 -13.69 -6.95 -2.09
N PRO A 73 -14.50 -6.87 -1.02
CA PRO A 73 -14.26 -5.96 0.09
C PRO A 73 -12.94 -6.27 0.82
N LEU A 74 -12.53 -5.36 1.71
CA LEU A 74 -11.50 -5.67 2.70
C LEU A 74 -11.96 -6.83 3.59
N GLU A 75 -11.01 -7.65 4.02
CA GLU A 75 -11.25 -8.73 4.96
C GLU A 75 -11.15 -8.21 6.40
N THR A 76 -11.89 -8.84 7.31
CA THR A 76 -11.77 -8.57 8.75
C THR A 76 -10.53 -9.28 9.31
N PRO A 77 -9.75 -8.65 10.21
CA PRO A 77 -10.04 -7.40 10.92
C PRO A 77 -9.67 -6.12 10.15
N PHE A 78 -10.43 -5.05 10.41
CA PHE A 78 -10.21 -3.71 9.82
C PHE A 78 -9.33 -2.80 10.68
N GLU A 79 -8.89 -3.27 11.84
CA GLU A 79 -8.00 -2.51 12.72
C GLU A 79 -6.63 -2.37 12.05
N ASP A 80 -6.12 -1.15 11.97
CA ASP A 80 -4.80 -0.91 11.43
C ASP A 80 -3.71 -1.21 12.45
N GLU A 81 -2.65 -1.87 11.99
CA GLU A 81 -1.45 -2.13 12.80
C GLU A 81 -0.64 -0.84 13.03
N PHE A 82 -0.64 0.05 12.04
CA PHE A 82 -0.05 1.39 12.10
C PHE A 82 -0.57 2.27 10.96
N ARG A 83 -0.34 3.58 11.09
CA ARG A 83 -0.60 4.58 10.05
C ARG A 83 0.64 4.79 9.20
N VAL A 84 0.51 4.63 7.89
CA VAL A 84 1.57 4.84 6.91
C VAL A 84 1.84 6.33 6.72
N THR A 85 3.09 6.73 6.99
CA THR A 85 3.61 8.08 6.76
C THR A 85 4.54 8.10 5.56
N THR A 86 5.39 7.09 5.41
CA THR A 86 6.40 7.01 4.34
C THR A 86 6.18 5.76 3.50
N MET A 87 6.29 5.88 2.17
CA MET A 87 6.20 4.75 1.24
C MET A 87 7.38 4.79 0.27
N SER A 88 8.06 3.66 0.11
CA SER A 88 9.14 3.46 -0.85
C SER A 88 8.71 2.44 -1.91
N LEU A 89 9.28 2.59 -3.11
CA LEU A 89 9.01 1.71 -4.24
C LEU A 89 10.32 1.38 -4.95
N ALA A 90 10.54 0.09 -5.23
CA ALA A 90 11.68 -0.38 -5.98
C ALA A 90 11.26 -1.43 -7.01
N TRP A 91 12.06 -1.56 -8.07
CA TRP A 91 12.00 -2.70 -9.00
C TRP A 91 13.18 -3.62 -8.71
N ASP A 92 12.89 -4.90 -8.49
CA ASP A 92 13.88 -5.95 -8.36
C ASP A 92 14.10 -6.58 -9.75
N THR A 93 15.23 -6.24 -10.38
CA THR A 93 15.58 -6.70 -11.74
C THR A 93 15.90 -8.18 -11.82
N ASP A 94 16.28 -8.81 -10.71
CA ASP A 94 16.66 -10.22 -10.72
C ASP A 94 15.43 -11.12 -10.72
N ARG A 95 14.32 -10.64 -10.14
CA ARG A 95 13.06 -11.38 -10.01
C ARG A 95 11.92 -10.81 -10.85
N ASP A 96 12.11 -9.66 -11.50
CA ASP A 96 11.09 -8.91 -12.24
C ASP A 96 9.83 -8.60 -11.41
N VAL A 97 10.05 -8.10 -10.19
CA VAL A 97 8.99 -7.80 -9.22
C VAL A 97 9.07 -6.37 -8.70
N VAL A 98 7.91 -5.83 -8.36
CA VAL A 98 7.76 -4.56 -7.65
C VAL A 98 7.87 -4.81 -6.16
N VAL A 99 8.73 -4.06 -5.47
CA VAL A 99 8.85 -4.07 -4.01
C VAL A 99 8.27 -2.77 -3.48
N LEU A 100 7.20 -2.88 -2.69
CA LEU A 100 6.56 -1.77 -2.00
C LEU A 100 6.84 -1.86 -0.51
N GLU A 101 7.36 -0.81 0.10
CA GLU A 101 7.52 -0.73 1.56
C GLU A 101 6.72 0.46 2.09
N CYS A 102 6.01 0.23 3.19
CA CYS A 102 5.18 1.20 3.90
C CYS A 102 5.69 1.30 5.34
N HIS A 103 5.91 2.50 5.83
CA HIS A 103 6.48 2.76 7.15
C HIS A 103 5.62 3.74 7.95
N ASP A 104 5.60 3.56 9.27
CA ASP A 104 4.93 4.49 10.20
C ASP A 104 5.63 5.86 10.31
N ARG A 105 6.93 5.90 9.98
CA ARG A 105 7.79 7.09 9.92
C ARG A 105 8.91 6.88 8.91
N ASP A 106 9.73 7.91 8.67
CA ASP A 106 10.91 7.76 7.81
C ASP A 106 11.92 6.77 8.42
N PRO A 107 12.28 5.67 7.74
CA PRO A 107 13.29 4.72 8.22
C PRO A 107 14.70 5.30 8.33
N ASP A 108 15.00 6.35 7.56
CA ASP A 108 16.31 7.01 7.53
C ASP A 108 16.31 8.33 8.32
N GLY A 109 15.26 8.56 9.13
CA GLY A 109 15.09 9.79 9.90
C GLY A 109 16.17 10.00 10.97
N ASP A 110 16.51 11.26 11.22
CA ASP A 110 17.56 11.66 12.15
C ASP A 110 17.16 11.49 13.64
N GLU A 111 18.09 11.78 14.55
CA GLU A 111 17.84 11.65 16.00
C GLU A 111 16.70 12.56 16.49
N GLU A 112 16.50 13.72 15.86
CA GLU A 112 15.46 14.67 16.22
C GLU A 112 14.10 14.12 15.80
N GLU A 113 13.97 13.60 14.58
CA GLU A 113 12.76 12.94 14.08
C GLU A 113 12.40 11.71 14.94
N GLN A 114 13.40 10.91 15.33
CA GLN A 114 13.19 9.78 16.24
C GLN A 114 12.78 10.22 17.65
N ALA A 115 13.28 11.35 18.15
CA ALA A 115 12.83 11.92 19.42
C ALA A 115 11.37 12.41 19.33
N GLN A 116 10.99 13.06 18.22
CA GLN A 116 9.61 13.49 17.97
C GLN A 116 8.64 12.31 17.90
N ALA A 117 9.01 11.24 17.19
CA ALA A 117 8.20 10.02 17.11
C ALA A 117 7.95 9.39 18.48
N ARG A 118 9.00 9.30 19.33
CA ARG A 118 8.87 8.82 20.71
C ARG A 118 7.98 9.74 21.55
N ALA A 119 8.12 11.06 21.41
CA ALA A 119 7.26 12.03 22.10
C ALA A 119 5.79 11.93 21.66
N ALA A 120 5.53 11.57 20.40
CA ALA A 120 4.20 11.29 19.87
C ALA A 120 3.62 9.93 20.30
N GLY A 121 4.36 9.15 21.10
CA GLY A 121 3.93 7.86 21.62
C GLY A 121 4.05 6.70 20.62
N LEU A 122 4.78 6.88 19.51
CA LEU A 122 5.07 5.78 18.59
C LEU A 122 6.01 4.75 19.24
N PRO A 123 5.94 3.47 18.84
CA PRO A 123 6.87 2.45 19.31
C PRO A 123 8.33 2.82 19.04
N ALA A 124 9.27 2.26 19.83
CA ALA A 124 10.70 2.47 19.59
C ALA A 124 11.14 1.88 18.23
N ASP A 125 10.58 0.72 17.89
CA ASP A 125 10.79 0.09 16.59
C ASP A 125 9.90 0.73 15.52
N ILE A 126 10.50 1.08 14.39
CA ILE A 126 9.77 1.45 13.17
C ILE A 126 8.90 0.27 12.74
N GLN A 127 7.62 0.56 12.47
CA GLN A 127 6.68 -0.43 11.96
C GLN A 127 6.65 -0.35 10.43
N SER A 128 6.85 -1.50 9.79
CA SER A 128 7.00 -1.60 8.34
C SER A 128 6.17 -2.74 7.78
N MET A 129 5.57 -2.52 6.61
CA MET A 129 4.97 -3.56 5.77
C MET A 129 5.66 -3.56 4.41
N ARG A 130 6.23 -4.70 4.03
CA ARG A 130 6.90 -4.93 2.74
C ARG A 130 6.11 -5.94 1.93
N VAL A 131 5.78 -5.57 0.70
CA VAL A 131 5.02 -6.42 -0.22
C VAL A 131 5.76 -6.54 -1.54
N ILE A 132 6.01 -7.76 -1.98
CA ILE A 132 6.62 -8.06 -3.28
C ILE A 132 5.52 -8.52 -4.24
N LEU A 133 5.37 -7.80 -5.34
CA LEU A 133 4.30 -7.97 -6.31
C LEU A 133 4.88 -8.35 -7.67
N SER A 134 4.37 -9.43 -8.26
CA SER A 134 4.57 -9.67 -9.69
C SER A 134 3.95 -8.55 -10.52
N SER A 135 4.39 -8.37 -11.77
CA SER A 135 3.85 -7.32 -12.64
C SER A 135 2.33 -7.38 -12.82
N PRO A 136 1.69 -8.56 -12.98
CA PRO A 136 0.22 -8.64 -13.01
C PRO A 136 -0.45 -8.19 -11.70
N MET A 137 0.11 -8.55 -10.55
CA MET A 137 -0.43 -8.12 -9.25
C MET A 137 -0.29 -6.62 -9.03
N ALA A 138 0.87 -6.06 -9.43
CA ALA A 138 1.12 -4.62 -9.37
C ALA A 138 0.16 -3.85 -10.29
N ALA A 139 -0.07 -4.33 -11.51
CA ALA A 139 -1.03 -3.73 -12.43
C ALA A 139 -2.46 -3.76 -11.90
N GLU A 140 -2.89 -4.87 -11.30
CA GLU A 140 -4.21 -4.98 -10.69
C GLU A 140 -4.36 -4.06 -9.48
N PHE A 141 -3.32 -3.97 -8.64
CA PHE A 141 -3.28 -3.03 -7.53
C PHE A 141 -3.42 -1.58 -8.01
N VAL A 142 -2.71 -1.18 -9.08
CA VAL A 142 -2.84 0.14 -9.70
C VAL A 142 -4.27 0.39 -10.20
N ARG A 143 -4.87 -0.56 -10.92
CA ARG A 143 -6.25 -0.48 -11.41
C ARG A 143 -7.21 -0.23 -10.24
N ARG A 144 -7.09 -1.02 -9.17
CA ARG A 144 -7.94 -0.91 -7.98
C ARG A 144 -7.75 0.42 -7.25
N CYS A 145 -6.52 0.90 -7.08
CA CYS A 145 -6.25 2.21 -6.48
C CYS A 145 -6.89 3.35 -7.28
N LYS A 146 -6.77 3.34 -8.61
CA LYS A 146 -7.41 4.34 -9.50
C LYS A 146 -8.94 4.31 -9.38
N ALA A 147 -9.54 3.11 -9.34
CA ALA A 147 -10.98 2.94 -9.11
C ALA A 147 -11.42 3.49 -7.74
N LEU A 148 -10.68 3.17 -6.67
CA LEU A 148 -10.96 3.63 -5.31
C LEU A 148 -10.90 5.17 -5.18
N VAL A 149 -9.88 5.79 -5.75
CA VAL A 149 -9.68 7.25 -5.70
C VAL A 149 -10.76 8.00 -6.49
N SER A 150 -11.16 7.47 -7.65
CA SER A 150 -12.20 8.06 -8.51
C SER A 150 -13.61 7.92 -7.94
N ALA A 151 -13.93 6.82 -7.26
CA ALA A 151 -15.20 6.59 -6.57
C ALA A 151 -15.46 7.54 -5.37
N GLY A 152 -14.54 8.45 -5.08
CA GLY A 152 -14.70 9.51 -4.09
C GLY A 152 -15.00 10.90 -4.69
N ARG A 153 -15.10 11.05 -6.01
CA ARG A 153 -15.50 12.33 -6.63
C ARG A 153 -17.02 12.52 -6.46
N PRO A 154 -17.50 13.70 -6.01
CA PRO A 154 -18.92 14.01 -6.09
C PRO A 154 -19.36 13.92 -7.55
N PRO A 155 -20.59 13.47 -7.86
CA PRO A 155 -21.12 13.59 -9.22
C PRO A 155 -21.10 15.08 -9.60
N CYS A 156 -20.49 15.40 -10.75
CA CYS A 156 -20.57 16.76 -11.29
C CYS A 156 -22.04 17.07 -11.63
N PRO A 157 -22.55 18.26 -11.28
CA PRO A 157 -23.88 18.72 -11.66
C PRO A 157 -24.03 18.94 -13.17
#